data_AF-A0A8T4A820-F1
#
_entry.id   AF-A0A8T4A820-F1
#
_cell.length_a   1.000
_cell.length_b   1.000
_cell.length_c   1.000
_cell.angle_alpha   90.00
_cell.angle_beta   90.00
_cell.angle_gamma   90.00
#
_symmetry.space_group_name_H-M   'P 1'
#
loop_
_entity.id
_entity.type
_entity.pdbx_description
1 polymer ?
#
loop_
_entity_poly.entity_id
_entity_poly.type
_entity_poly.pdbx_seq_one_letter_code
_entity_poly.pdbx_strand_id
1 'polypeptide(L)'
;MKNTTSSMQVNEQKKDEEQKRGEKKTLHEKIEQASHAVSEKPARKNLEPIIDEALHKFLGVTIEELNKDISEKLQKSPLLEFTIDTRIGFKAAKHRFKQEYLRRLLRVSYGNISEVARRAGVDRRSIHRIVKEAGIDVGRIREEMIKPYEIRQKAVNTIIEDVLDHYKNVIHPLKFDTIYKNVDSVSKTIVTELPKEDTALQDAEEEFERAFITKALSENKNNLSATAKIIGLRYETLLRKMKALKIK
;
A
#
# COMPACT_ATOMS: atom_id res chain seq x y z
N MET A 1 -59.70 -41.82 22.03
CA MET A 1 -58.32 -41.92 22.55
C MET A 1 -57.30 -41.92 21.42
N LYS A 2 -57.04 -40.77 20.77
CA LYS A 2 -55.89 -40.55 19.88
C LYS A 2 -55.71 -39.03 19.78
N ASN A 3 -54.87 -38.43 20.62
CA ASN A 3 -54.37 -37.06 20.48
C ASN A 3 -53.32 -36.78 21.57
N THR A 4 -52.18 -37.49 21.51
CA THR A 4 -51.05 -37.20 22.43
C THR A 4 -49.68 -37.35 21.76
N THR A 5 -49.62 -37.63 20.45
CA THR A 5 -48.33 -37.89 19.76
C THR A 5 -47.87 -36.71 18.89
N SER A 6 -48.72 -35.70 18.67
CA SER A 6 -48.40 -34.56 17.78
C SER A 6 -47.65 -33.42 18.47
N SER A 7 -47.58 -33.40 19.82
CA SER A 7 -46.93 -32.31 20.57
C SER A 7 -45.44 -32.53 20.83
N MET A 8 -44.91 -33.76 20.64
CA MET A 8 -43.47 -34.04 20.80
C MET A 8 -42.65 -33.67 19.55
N GLN A 9 -43.18 -33.88 18.34
CA GLN A 9 -42.43 -33.60 17.09
C GLN A 9 -42.23 -32.10 16.81
N VAL A 10 -43.11 -31.22 17.32
CA VAL A 10 -42.99 -29.77 17.15
C VAL A 10 -41.92 -29.17 18.07
N ASN A 11 -41.61 -29.83 19.19
CA ASN A 11 -40.62 -29.35 20.16
C ASN A 11 -39.17 -29.73 19.76
N GLU A 12 -38.98 -30.83 19.03
CA GLU A 12 -37.66 -31.20 18.49
C GLU A 12 -37.25 -30.29 17.32
N GLN A 13 -38.18 -29.93 16.43
CA GLN A 13 -37.87 -29.06 15.29
C GLN A 13 -37.49 -27.63 15.71
N LYS A 14 -38.06 -27.10 16.81
CA LYS A 14 -37.70 -25.77 17.33
C LYS A 14 -36.31 -25.74 17.97
N LYS A 15 -35.87 -26.82 18.61
CA LYS A 15 -34.52 -26.91 19.20
C LYS A 15 -33.42 -26.93 18.14
N ASP A 16 -33.64 -27.65 17.04
CA ASP A 16 -32.68 -27.71 15.93
C ASP A 16 -32.55 -26.37 15.17
N GLU A 17 -33.63 -25.58 15.06
CA GLU A 17 -33.57 -24.24 14.46
C GLU A 17 -32.87 -23.20 15.36
N GLU A 18 -33.02 -23.30 16.68
CA GLU A 18 -32.31 -22.43 17.64
C GLU A 18 -30.81 -22.74 17.67
N GLN A 19 -30.41 -24.01 17.62
CA GLN A 19 -28.99 -24.39 17.53
C GLN A 19 -28.34 -23.91 16.22
N LYS A 20 -29.03 -24.04 15.08
CA LYS A 20 -28.53 -23.53 13.78
C LYS A 20 -28.47 -22.00 13.72
N ARG A 21 -29.31 -21.27 14.47
CA ARG A 21 -29.23 -19.81 14.59
C ARG A 21 -28.07 -19.35 15.49
N GLY A 22 -27.76 -20.08 16.55
CA GLY A 22 -26.60 -19.83 17.42
C GLY A 22 -25.26 -20.05 16.71
N GLU A 23 -25.13 -21.12 15.93
CA GLU A 23 -23.92 -21.42 15.16
C GLU A 23 -23.70 -20.40 14.02
N LYS A 24 -24.76 -19.91 13.37
CA LYS A 24 -24.62 -18.85 12.35
C LYS A 24 -24.21 -17.50 12.92
N LYS A 25 -24.66 -17.13 14.13
CA LYS A 25 -24.22 -15.90 14.79
C LYS A 25 -22.74 -15.95 15.16
N THR A 26 -22.28 -17.07 15.70
CA THR A 26 -20.86 -17.26 16.04
C THR A 26 -19.95 -17.35 14.81
N LEU A 27 -20.46 -17.81 13.66
CA LEU A 27 -19.71 -17.77 12.40
C LEU A 27 -19.59 -16.35 11.84
N HIS A 28 -20.66 -15.54 11.91
CA HIS A 28 -20.65 -14.17 11.40
C HIS A 28 -19.75 -13.25 12.23
N GLU A 29 -19.77 -13.42 13.56
CA GLU A 29 -18.92 -12.70 14.51
C GLU A 29 -17.44 -13.10 14.37
N LYS A 30 -17.15 -14.38 14.08
CA LYS A 30 -15.80 -14.84 13.72
C LYS A 30 -15.31 -14.31 12.36
N ILE A 31 -16.21 -14.10 11.39
CA ILE A 31 -15.87 -13.49 10.08
C ILE A 31 -15.59 -12.00 10.25
N GLU A 32 -16.34 -11.31 11.12
CA GLU A 32 -16.17 -9.88 11.41
C GLU A 32 -14.89 -9.60 12.22
N GLN A 33 -14.56 -10.47 13.18
CA GLN A 33 -13.27 -10.45 13.89
C GLN A 33 -12.10 -10.84 12.97
N ALA A 34 -12.29 -11.74 11.99
CA ALA A 34 -11.27 -12.07 11.00
C ALA A 34 -11.03 -10.94 9.98
N SER A 35 -12.04 -10.10 9.66
CA SER A 35 -11.85 -8.92 8.82
C SER A 35 -11.07 -7.79 9.51
N HIS A 36 -11.12 -7.70 10.84
CA HIS A 36 -10.32 -6.74 11.59
C HIS A 36 -8.85 -7.17 11.80
N ALA A 37 -8.54 -8.47 11.66
CA ALA A 37 -7.18 -9.00 11.80
C ALA A 37 -6.33 -8.97 10.51
N VAL A 38 -6.82 -8.38 9.41
CA VAL A 38 -6.11 -8.32 8.10
C VAL A 38 -5.51 -6.92 7.83
N SER A 39 -5.21 -6.14 8.87
CA SER A 39 -4.55 -4.82 8.73
C SER A 39 -3.19 -4.71 9.43
N GLU A 40 -2.55 -5.82 9.80
CA GLU A 40 -1.14 -5.76 10.17
C GLU A 40 -0.29 -5.81 8.90
N LYS A 41 -0.12 -4.63 8.29
CA LYS A 41 0.93 -4.36 7.30
C LYS A 41 2.27 -4.32 8.05
N PRO A 42 3.14 -5.34 7.96
CA PRO A 42 4.42 -5.34 8.64
C PRO A 42 5.43 -4.62 7.75
N ALA A 43 5.35 -3.29 7.68
CA ALA A 43 6.35 -2.46 7.01
C ALA A 43 6.26 -0.96 7.35
N ARG A 44 5.10 -0.46 7.80
CA ARG A 44 4.90 0.96 8.09
C ARG A 44 5.62 1.36 9.37
N LYS A 45 6.91 1.66 9.28
CA LYS A 45 7.65 2.28 10.40
C LYS A 45 6.92 3.56 10.81
N ASN A 46 6.69 3.72 12.11
CA ASN A 46 5.91 4.82 12.69
C ASN A 46 6.44 6.18 12.17
N LEU A 47 5.69 6.81 11.27
CA LEU A 47 5.98 8.14 10.74
C LEU A 47 5.64 9.24 11.75
N GLU A 48 4.67 8.96 12.62
CA GLU A 48 4.21 9.85 13.68
C GLU A 48 5.34 10.44 14.54
N PRO A 49 6.29 9.67 15.11
CA PRO A 49 7.38 10.23 15.92
C PRO A 49 8.31 11.16 15.12
N ILE A 50 8.54 10.89 13.83
CA ILE A 50 9.37 11.74 12.96
C ILE A 50 8.69 13.08 12.70
N ILE A 51 7.38 13.02 12.43
CA ILE A 51 6.56 14.21 12.17
C ILE A 51 6.39 15.02 13.45
N ASP A 52 6.18 14.35 14.58
CA ASP A 52 6.07 14.96 15.90
C ASP A 52 7.36 15.67 16.31
N GLU A 53 8.51 15.02 16.17
CA GLU A 53 9.82 15.63 16.47
C GLU A 53 10.09 16.83 15.56
N ALA A 54 9.80 16.71 14.26
CA ALA A 54 9.96 17.80 13.31
C ALA A 54 9.06 18.99 13.66
N LEU A 55 7.77 18.77 13.91
CA LEU A 55 6.83 19.83 14.24
C LEU A 55 7.13 20.44 15.61
N HIS A 56 7.44 19.64 16.62
CA HIS A 56 7.84 20.13 17.95
C HIS A 56 9.07 21.04 17.87
N LYS A 57 10.08 20.67 17.08
CA LYS A 57 11.30 21.47 16.89
C LYS A 57 11.03 22.86 16.29
N PHE A 58 10.06 22.98 15.38
CA PHE A 58 9.77 24.24 14.69
C PHE A 58 8.61 25.05 15.31
N LEU A 59 7.71 24.40 16.06
CA LEU A 59 6.49 25.01 16.59
C LEU A 59 6.48 25.12 18.11
N GLY A 60 7.32 24.35 18.80
CA GLY A 60 7.31 24.25 20.27
C GLY A 60 6.02 23.66 20.85
N VAL A 61 5.15 23.09 20.01
CA VAL A 61 3.89 22.44 20.39
C VAL A 61 3.65 21.20 19.53
N THR A 62 3.03 20.19 20.12
CA THR A 62 2.57 18.97 19.43
C THR A 62 1.05 19.05 19.24
N ILE A 63 0.57 18.73 18.03
CA ILE A 63 -0.86 18.65 17.72
C ILE A 63 -1.11 17.23 17.20
N GLU A 64 -1.64 16.36 18.06
CA GLU A 64 -1.77 14.93 17.77
C GLU A 64 -2.60 14.64 16.52
N GLU A 65 -3.73 15.34 16.33
CA GLU A 65 -4.60 15.17 15.16
C GLU A 65 -3.91 15.59 13.86
N LEU A 66 -3.15 16.69 13.89
CA LEU A 66 -2.37 17.17 12.75
C LEU A 66 -1.28 16.17 12.36
N ASN A 67 -0.55 15.65 13.35
CA ASN A 67 0.50 14.65 13.14
C ASN A 67 -0.07 13.38 12.50
N LYS A 68 -1.23 12.93 12.98
CA LYS A 68 -1.92 11.76 12.46
C LYS A 68 -2.37 11.96 11.02
N ASP A 69 -2.99 13.10 10.69
CA ASP A 69 -3.45 13.39 9.33
C ASP A 69 -2.30 13.49 8.32
N ILE A 70 -1.21 14.15 8.71
CA ILE A 70 0.01 14.23 7.89
C ILE A 70 0.59 12.82 7.70
N SER A 71 0.69 12.02 8.77
CA SER A 71 1.18 10.65 8.72
C SER A 71 0.32 9.77 7.80
N GLU A 72 -1.00 9.86 7.92
CA GLU A 72 -1.93 9.10 7.08
C GLU A 72 -1.82 9.49 5.61
N LYS A 73 -1.77 10.79 5.28
CA LYS A 73 -1.61 11.26 3.90
C LYS A 73 -0.24 10.90 3.32
N LEU A 74 0.82 10.93 4.12
CA LEU A 74 2.15 10.48 3.69
C LEU A 74 2.19 8.96 3.46
N GLN A 75 1.54 8.16 4.31
CA GLN A 75 1.40 6.71 4.12
C GLN A 75 0.53 6.34 2.91
N LYS A 76 -0.47 7.17 2.60
CA LYS A 76 -1.36 7.03 1.44
C LYS A 76 -0.78 7.70 0.19
N SER A 77 0.34 8.42 0.30
CA SER A 77 0.90 9.18 -0.82
C SER A 77 1.27 8.22 -1.96
N PRO A 78 0.93 8.53 -3.23
CA PRO A 78 1.07 7.66 -4.41
C PRO A 78 2.52 7.30 -4.79
N LEU A 79 3.46 7.56 -3.89
CA LEU A 79 4.77 6.93 -3.87
C LEU A 79 4.70 5.40 -3.71
N LEU A 80 3.55 4.72 -3.74
CA LEU A 80 3.50 3.24 -3.83
C LEU A 80 2.35 2.72 -4.72
N GLU A 81 1.57 3.60 -5.37
CA GLU A 81 0.41 3.17 -6.15
C GLU A 81 0.82 2.85 -7.59
N PHE A 82 1.05 1.58 -7.86
CA PHE A 82 1.15 1.07 -9.22
C PHE A 82 -0.26 0.87 -9.78
N THR A 83 -0.53 1.36 -10.99
CA THR A 83 -1.81 1.10 -11.67
C THR A 83 -1.87 -0.38 -12.10
N ILE A 84 -2.65 -1.18 -11.39
CA ILE A 84 -2.85 -2.60 -11.70
C ILE A 84 -3.90 -2.72 -12.81
N ASP A 85 -3.46 -3.06 -14.02
CA ASP A 85 -4.33 -3.40 -15.14
C ASP A 85 -4.42 -4.92 -15.30
N THR A 86 -5.57 -5.50 -14.97
CA THR A 86 -5.87 -6.94 -15.04
C THR A 86 -6.30 -7.39 -16.43
N ARG A 87 -6.50 -6.46 -17.38
CA ARG A 87 -6.86 -6.76 -18.77
C ARG A 87 -5.67 -7.31 -19.57
N ILE A 88 -4.45 -6.98 -19.13
CA ILE A 88 -3.22 -7.51 -19.69
C ILE A 88 -2.82 -8.79 -18.96
N GLY A 89 -2.18 -9.72 -19.69
CA GLY A 89 -1.70 -10.96 -19.09
C GLY A 89 -0.68 -10.71 -17.97
N PHE A 90 -0.71 -11.56 -16.95
CA PHE A 90 0.12 -11.46 -15.74
C PHE A 90 1.61 -11.26 -16.03
N LYS A 91 2.15 -11.98 -17.03
CA LYS A 91 3.56 -11.86 -17.42
C LYS A 91 3.89 -10.45 -17.94
N ALA A 92 3.00 -9.88 -18.76
CA ALA A 92 3.16 -8.53 -19.30
C ALA A 92 2.96 -7.47 -18.20
N ALA A 93 1.98 -7.67 -17.32
CA ALA A 93 1.72 -6.80 -16.19
C ALA A 93 2.93 -6.75 -15.24
N LYS A 94 3.48 -7.92 -14.89
CA LYS A 94 4.69 -8.02 -14.07
C LYS A 94 5.90 -7.38 -14.75
N HIS A 95 6.03 -7.52 -16.06
CA HIS A 95 7.10 -6.87 -16.80
C HIS A 95 6.98 -5.33 -16.75
N ARG A 96 5.78 -4.79 -17.02
CA ARG A 96 5.51 -3.34 -16.90
C ARG A 96 5.77 -2.82 -15.49
N PHE A 97 5.34 -3.57 -14.47
CA PHE A 97 5.62 -3.24 -13.08
C PHE A 97 7.13 -3.08 -12.83
N LYS A 98 7.95 -4.06 -13.24
CA LYS A 98 9.41 -3.99 -13.08
C LYS A 98 10.00 -2.76 -13.76
N GLN A 99 9.52 -2.42 -14.96
CA GLN A 99 10.00 -1.26 -15.71
C GLN A 99 9.66 0.05 -14.99
N GLU A 100 8.42 0.23 -14.53
CA GLU A 100 8.01 1.44 -13.81
C GLU A 100 8.70 1.56 -12.45
N TYR A 101 8.81 0.45 -11.71
CA TYR A 101 9.53 0.40 -10.45
C TYR A 101 11.00 0.82 -10.64
N LEU A 102 11.70 0.25 -11.63
CA LEU A 102 13.09 0.61 -11.89
C LEU A 102 13.25 2.02 -12.45
N ARG A 103 12.37 2.46 -13.34
CA ARG A 103 12.35 3.85 -13.83
C ARG A 103 12.26 4.81 -12.65
N ARG A 104 11.43 4.47 -11.67
CA ARG A 104 11.28 5.26 -10.45
C ARG A 104 12.51 5.21 -9.55
N LEU A 105 13.08 4.04 -9.29
CA LEU A 105 14.32 3.93 -8.53
C LEU A 105 15.47 4.71 -9.19
N LEU A 106 15.54 4.68 -10.52
CA LEU A 106 16.51 5.45 -11.30
C LEU A 106 16.28 6.95 -11.16
N ARG A 107 15.03 7.42 -11.15
CA ARG A 107 14.72 8.83 -10.84
C ARG A 107 15.17 9.19 -9.43
N VAL A 108 14.82 8.40 -8.42
CA VAL A 108 15.23 8.66 -7.02
C VAL A 108 16.76 8.63 -6.86
N SER A 109 17.45 7.80 -7.64
CA SER A 109 18.90 7.59 -7.56
C SER A 109 19.70 8.35 -8.63
N TYR A 110 19.10 9.32 -9.34
CA TYR A 110 19.79 10.13 -10.38
C TYR A 110 20.46 9.32 -11.49
N GLY A 111 19.86 8.20 -11.88
CA GLY A 111 20.47 7.29 -12.83
C GLY A 111 21.78 6.67 -12.33
N ASN A 112 22.02 6.64 -11.02
CA ASN A 112 23.11 5.88 -10.42
C ASN A 112 22.71 4.41 -10.36
N ILE A 113 23.16 3.66 -11.36
CA ILE A 113 22.84 2.24 -11.55
C ILE A 113 23.37 1.40 -10.37
N SER A 114 24.51 1.77 -9.77
CA SER A 114 25.06 1.03 -8.63
C SER A 114 24.20 1.20 -7.38
N GLU A 115 23.69 2.41 -7.13
CA GLU A 115 22.76 2.66 -6.01
C GLU A 115 21.42 1.96 -6.24
N VAL A 116 20.88 2.01 -7.47
CA VAL A 116 19.66 1.27 -7.83
C VAL A 116 19.84 -0.24 -7.64
N ALA A 117 20.96 -0.80 -8.07
CA ALA A 117 21.26 -2.22 -7.91
C ALA A 117 21.29 -2.63 -6.42
N ARG A 118 21.96 -1.83 -5.59
CA ARG A 118 22.02 -2.06 -4.13
C ARG A 118 20.63 -1.99 -3.50
N ARG A 119 19.84 -0.96 -3.83
CA ARG A 119 18.49 -0.74 -3.30
C ARG A 119 17.49 -1.81 -3.75
N ALA A 120 17.54 -2.18 -5.02
CA ALA A 120 16.69 -3.20 -5.59
C ALA A 120 17.09 -4.63 -5.18
N GLY A 121 18.25 -4.82 -4.53
CA GLY A 121 18.76 -6.14 -4.14
C GLY A 121 19.11 -7.03 -5.34
N VAL A 122 19.51 -6.45 -6.47
CA VAL A 122 19.83 -7.19 -7.70
C VAL A 122 21.18 -6.80 -8.27
N ASP A 123 21.77 -7.69 -9.07
CA ASP A 123 23.04 -7.41 -9.71
C ASP A 123 22.95 -6.22 -10.69
N ARG A 124 24.05 -5.46 -10.78
CA ARG A 124 24.16 -4.28 -11.65
C ARG A 124 23.88 -4.62 -13.12
N ARG A 125 24.30 -5.81 -13.61
CA ARG A 125 24.03 -6.24 -15.00
C ARG A 125 22.54 -6.46 -15.24
N SER A 126 21.80 -6.93 -14.23
CA SER A 126 20.35 -7.08 -14.31
C SER A 126 19.67 -5.72 -14.49
N ILE A 127 20.10 -4.69 -13.76
CA ILE A 127 19.60 -3.33 -13.95
C ILE A 127 19.90 -2.82 -15.37
N HIS A 128 21.15 -2.98 -15.85
CA HIS A 128 21.51 -2.58 -17.22
C HIS A 128 20.64 -3.27 -18.28
N ARG A 129 20.38 -4.57 -18.12
CA ARG A 129 19.53 -5.33 -19.05
C ARG A 129 18.11 -4.79 -19.06
N ILE A 130 17.51 -4.56 -17.89
CA ILE A 130 16.12 -4.09 -17.79
C ILE A 130 16.00 -2.64 -18.30
N VAL A 131 16.97 -1.79 -18.00
CA VAL A 131 17.04 -0.40 -18.52
C VAL A 131 17.07 -0.39 -20.05
N LYS A 132 17.92 -1.24 -20.65
CA LYS A 132 18.05 -1.36 -22.10
C LYS A 132 16.76 -1.91 -22.73
N GLU A 133 16.17 -2.94 -22.14
CA GLU A 133 14.91 -3.54 -22.60
C GLU A 133 13.73 -2.56 -22.50
N ALA A 134 13.70 -1.73 -21.47
CA ALA A 134 12.68 -0.72 -21.24
C ALA A 134 12.90 0.57 -22.04
N GLY A 135 14.01 0.70 -22.77
CA GLY A 135 14.38 1.93 -23.49
C GLY A 135 14.56 3.14 -22.58
N ILE A 136 14.99 2.94 -21.33
CA ILE A 136 15.16 4.03 -20.37
C ILE A 136 16.51 4.71 -20.64
N ASP A 137 16.48 5.99 -21.02
CA ASP A 137 17.68 6.80 -21.17
C ASP A 137 18.11 7.36 -19.79
N VAL A 138 19.17 6.76 -19.25
CA VAL A 138 19.75 7.17 -17.96
C VAL A 138 20.45 8.53 -18.06
N GLY A 139 20.96 8.90 -19.23
CA GLY A 139 21.62 10.19 -19.49
C GLY A 139 20.62 11.34 -19.35
N ARG A 140 19.48 11.23 -20.03
CA ARG A 140 18.39 12.22 -19.91
C ARG A 140 17.87 12.39 -18.49
N ILE A 141 17.77 11.32 -17.70
CA ILE A 141 17.35 11.41 -16.28
C ILE A 141 18.33 12.28 -15.47
N ARG A 142 19.61 12.32 -15.84
CA ARG A 142 20.62 13.15 -15.16
C ARG A 142 20.55 14.61 -15.59
N GLU A 143 20.17 14.88 -16.84
CA GLU A 143 20.16 16.22 -17.44
C GLU A 143 18.83 16.97 -17.17
N GLU A 144 17.70 16.25 -17.14
CA GLU A 144 16.36 16.84 -17.07
C GLU A 144 15.85 17.10 -15.64
N MET A 145 16.51 16.60 -14.59
CA MET A 145 15.93 16.63 -13.23
C MET A 145 16.60 17.61 -12.25
N ILE A 146 15.73 18.43 -11.65
CA ILE A 146 15.83 19.05 -10.31
C ILE A 146 16.18 17.95 -9.29
N LYS A 147 17.00 18.23 -8.27
CA LYS A 147 17.52 17.20 -7.36
C LYS A 147 16.38 16.44 -6.67
N PRO A 148 16.22 15.09 -6.75
CA PRO A 148 15.33 14.22 -5.96
C PRO A 148 15.09 14.52 -4.49
N TYR A 149 15.96 15.30 -3.85
CA TYR A 149 15.67 15.91 -2.55
C TYR A 149 14.50 16.91 -2.66
N GLU A 150 14.58 17.83 -3.60
CA GLU A 150 13.64 18.93 -3.84
C GLU A 150 12.27 18.43 -4.34
N ILE A 151 12.22 17.34 -5.13
CA ILE A 151 10.94 16.75 -5.58
C ILE A 151 10.18 16.11 -4.41
N ARG A 152 10.89 15.33 -3.57
CA ARG A 152 10.26 14.71 -2.39
C ARG A 152 9.87 15.76 -1.36
N GLN A 153 10.74 16.75 -1.16
CA GLN A 153 10.45 17.88 -0.29
C GLN A 153 9.22 18.65 -0.77
N LYS A 154 9.09 18.91 -2.08
CA LYS A 154 7.91 19.58 -2.65
C LYS A 154 6.63 18.76 -2.47
N ALA A 155 6.69 17.45 -2.66
CA ALA A 155 5.55 16.57 -2.43
C ALA A 155 5.11 16.57 -0.96
N VAL A 156 6.07 16.51 -0.02
CA VAL A 156 5.80 16.61 1.43
C VAL A 156 5.26 18.00 1.78
N ASN A 157 5.84 19.08 1.25
CA ASN A 157 5.34 20.45 1.42
C ASN A 157 3.86 20.53 1.05
N THR A 158 3.49 20.09 -0.16
CA THR A 158 2.09 20.15 -0.63
C THR A 158 1.15 19.36 0.27
N ILE A 159 1.57 18.21 0.79
CA ILE A 159 0.75 17.43 1.74
C ILE A 159 0.58 18.18 3.05
N ILE A 160 1.64 18.76 3.59
CA ILE A 160 1.58 19.53 4.84
C ILE A 160 0.71 20.79 4.66
N GLU A 161 0.90 21.55 3.58
CA GLU A 161 0.09 22.72 3.24
C GLU A 161 -1.40 22.36 3.15
N ASP A 162 -1.72 21.29 2.41
CA ASP A 162 -3.08 20.80 2.27
C ASP A 162 -3.69 20.42 3.62
N VAL A 163 -2.95 19.71 4.50
CA VAL A 163 -3.46 19.43 5.85
C VAL A 163 -3.64 20.73 6.64
N LEU A 164 -2.66 21.63 6.66
CA LEU A 164 -2.74 22.88 7.43
C LEU A 164 -3.94 23.73 7.02
N ASP A 165 -4.27 23.79 5.73
CA ASP A 165 -5.43 24.52 5.24
C ASP A 165 -6.74 24.03 5.85
N HIS A 166 -6.87 22.73 6.17
CA HIS A 166 -8.03 22.19 6.87
C HIS A 166 -8.12 22.68 8.33
N TYR A 167 -6.98 23.00 8.95
CA TYR A 167 -6.88 23.46 10.35
C TYR A 167 -6.82 24.99 10.49
N LYS A 168 -6.86 25.76 9.39
CA LYS A 168 -6.72 27.22 9.38
C LYS A 168 -7.70 27.96 10.31
N ASN A 169 -8.91 27.43 10.47
CA ASN A 169 -9.96 28.04 11.31
C ASN A 169 -9.89 27.60 12.78
N VAL A 170 -9.10 26.56 13.09
CA VAL A 170 -8.97 25.97 14.43
C VAL A 170 -7.70 26.47 15.12
N ILE A 171 -6.63 26.69 14.36
CA ILE A 171 -5.34 27.17 14.86
C ILE A 171 -5.34 28.70 14.94
N HIS A 172 -4.79 29.25 16.02
CA HIS A 172 -4.64 30.69 16.20
C HIS A 172 -3.83 31.31 15.03
N PRO A 173 -4.25 32.45 14.44
CA PRO A 173 -3.65 33.01 13.22
C PRO A 173 -2.13 33.20 13.28
N LEU A 174 -1.61 33.73 14.41
CA LEU A 174 -0.17 33.91 14.60
C LEU A 174 0.63 32.59 14.59
N LYS A 175 0.05 31.51 15.13
CA LYS A 175 0.67 30.18 15.11
C LYS A 175 0.59 29.60 13.71
N PHE A 176 -0.54 29.77 13.02
CA PHE A 176 -0.73 29.32 11.65
C PHE A 176 0.32 29.90 10.68
N ASP A 177 0.52 31.22 10.71
CA ASP A 177 1.54 31.89 9.88
C ASP A 177 2.96 31.39 10.18
N THR A 178 3.24 31.12 11.45
CA THR A 178 4.53 30.57 11.88
C THR A 178 4.72 29.16 11.33
N ILE A 179 3.68 28.32 11.33
CA ILE A 179 3.74 26.98 10.75
C ILE A 179 3.98 27.07 9.24
N TYR A 180 3.19 27.89 8.55
CA TYR A 180 3.25 28.05 7.09
C TYR A 180 4.64 28.49 6.61
N LYS A 181 5.28 29.43 7.31
CA LYS A 181 6.66 29.88 7.02
C LYS A 181 7.71 28.79 7.22
N ASN A 182 7.44 27.81 8.09
CA ASN A 182 8.37 26.73 8.43
C ASN A 182 8.10 25.42 7.69
N VAL A 183 7.05 25.33 6.86
CA VAL A 183 6.71 24.10 6.10
C VAL A 183 7.91 23.58 5.33
N ASP A 184 8.68 24.46 4.68
CA ASP A 184 9.86 24.06 3.91
C ASP A 184 10.88 23.32 4.79
N SER A 185 11.18 23.86 5.97
CA SER A 185 12.11 23.28 6.94
C SER A 185 11.59 21.99 7.57
N VAL A 186 10.30 21.94 7.91
CA VAL A 186 9.64 20.75 8.45
C VAL A 186 9.72 19.62 7.43
N SER A 187 9.40 19.89 6.16
CA SER A 187 9.50 18.92 5.08
C SER A 187 10.93 18.45 4.81
N LYS A 188 11.94 19.33 4.97
CA LYS A 188 13.36 18.91 4.88
C LYS A 188 13.71 17.88 5.94
N THR A 189 13.31 18.12 7.19
CA THR A 189 13.56 17.19 8.30
C THR A 189 12.83 15.88 8.06
N ILE A 190 11.53 15.94 7.74
CA ILE A 190 10.73 14.76 7.41
C ILE A 190 11.36 13.97 6.26
N VAL A 191 11.73 14.59 5.13
CA VAL A 191 12.37 13.89 4.00
C VAL A 191 13.73 13.27 4.34
N THR A 192 14.45 13.85 5.29
CA THR A 192 15.76 13.34 5.72
C THR A 192 15.62 12.12 6.62
N GLU A 193 14.63 12.14 7.51
CA GLU A 193 14.38 11.11 8.52
C GLU A 193 13.39 10.05 8.06
N LEU A 194 12.61 10.34 7.01
CA LEU A 194 11.70 9.38 6.38
C LEU A 194 12.50 8.12 6.06
N PRO A 195 12.07 6.94 6.55
CA PRO A 195 12.71 5.71 6.17
C PRO A 195 12.72 5.65 4.65
N LYS A 196 13.91 5.52 4.07
CA LYS A 196 14.06 5.16 2.67
C LYS A 196 13.56 3.73 2.58
N GLU A 197 12.25 3.56 2.40
CA GLU A 197 11.64 2.27 2.09
C GLU A 197 12.03 1.93 0.65
N ASP A 198 13.30 1.60 0.47
CA ASP A 198 13.79 0.90 -0.68
C ASP A 198 13.46 -0.58 -0.40
N THR A 199 12.19 -0.97 -0.58
CA THR A 199 11.82 -2.40 -0.59
C THR A 199 12.59 -3.07 -1.71
N ALA A 200 13.14 -4.26 -1.49
CA ALA A 200 13.88 -4.95 -2.55
C ALA A 200 12.95 -5.21 -3.73
N LEU A 201 13.50 -5.30 -4.96
CA LEU A 201 12.70 -5.55 -6.16
C LEU A 201 11.86 -6.82 -6.01
N GLN A 202 12.39 -7.82 -5.31
CA GLN A 202 11.68 -9.06 -5.03
C GLN A 202 10.43 -8.81 -4.16
N ASP A 203 10.57 -8.09 -3.06
CA ASP A 203 9.45 -7.80 -2.14
C ASP A 203 8.37 -6.97 -2.85
N ALA A 204 8.80 -5.96 -3.61
CA ALA A 204 7.91 -5.13 -4.42
C ALA A 204 7.18 -5.96 -5.49
N GLU A 205 7.87 -6.92 -6.12
CA GLU A 205 7.25 -7.87 -7.05
C GLU A 205 6.22 -8.76 -6.35
N GLU A 206 6.51 -9.29 -5.17
CA GLU A 206 5.57 -10.13 -4.42
C GLU A 206 4.32 -9.35 -4.01
N GLU A 207 4.47 -8.10 -3.58
CA GLU A 207 3.35 -7.22 -3.27
C GLU A 207 2.50 -6.93 -4.51
N PHE A 208 3.15 -6.61 -5.64
CA PHE A 208 2.46 -6.44 -6.92
C PHE A 208 1.72 -7.72 -7.33
N GLU A 209 2.37 -8.88 -7.25
CA GLU A 209 1.74 -10.15 -7.63
C GLU A 209 0.51 -10.44 -6.77
N ARG A 210 0.60 -10.18 -5.46
CA ARG A 210 -0.52 -10.32 -4.53
C ARG A 210 -1.68 -9.42 -4.94
N ALA A 211 -1.41 -8.12 -5.11
CA ALA A 211 -2.44 -7.16 -5.45
C ALA A 211 -3.08 -7.44 -6.81
N PHE A 212 -2.27 -7.83 -7.80
CA PHE A 212 -2.73 -8.21 -9.14
C PHE A 212 -3.67 -9.41 -9.09
N ILE A 213 -3.25 -10.50 -8.42
CA ILE A 213 -4.05 -11.73 -8.34
C ILE A 213 -5.35 -11.48 -7.57
N THR A 214 -5.28 -10.77 -6.43
CA THR A 214 -6.48 -10.43 -5.65
C THR A 214 -7.48 -9.62 -6.46
N LYS A 215 -7.01 -8.61 -7.23
CA LYS A 215 -7.88 -7.82 -8.11
C LYS A 215 -8.47 -8.66 -9.24
N ALA A 216 -7.66 -9.51 -9.86
CA ALA A 216 -8.14 -10.38 -10.94
C ALA A 216 -9.20 -11.39 -10.42
N LEU A 217 -9.04 -11.90 -9.20
CA LEU A 217 -10.01 -12.79 -8.56
C LEU A 217 -11.32 -12.06 -8.25
N SER A 218 -11.25 -10.85 -7.69
CA SER A 218 -12.46 -10.09 -7.35
C SER A 218 -13.28 -9.72 -8.58
N GLU A 219 -12.64 -9.32 -9.68
CA GLU A 219 -13.28 -9.04 -10.96
C GLU A 219 -13.95 -10.28 -11.58
N ASN A 220 -13.45 -11.48 -11.26
CA ASN A 220 -13.95 -12.75 -11.75
C ASN A 220 -14.78 -13.54 -10.72
N LYS A 221 -15.28 -12.88 -9.67
CA LYS A 221 -16.12 -13.48 -8.62
C LYS A 221 -15.47 -14.73 -7.99
N ASN A 222 -14.14 -14.69 -7.80
CA ASN A 222 -13.32 -15.78 -7.28
C ASN A 222 -13.33 -17.06 -8.13
N ASN A 223 -13.73 -17.00 -9.41
CA ASN A 223 -13.63 -18.13 -10.31
C ASN A 223 -12.18 -18.32 -10.78
N LEU A 224 -11.48 -19.28 -10.18
CA LEU A 224 -10.05 -19.56 -10.43
C LEU A 224 -9.75 -19.93 -11.88
N SER A 225 -10.61 -20.72 -12.52
CA SER A 225 -10.41 -21.17 -13.91
C SER A 225 -10.56 -20.01 -14.89
N ALA A 226 -11.62 -19.20 -14.71
CA ALA A 226 -11.84 -18.00 -15.51
C ALA A 226 -10.71 -16.98 -15.30
N THR A 227 -10.31 -16.76 -14.05
CA THR A 227 -9.22 -15.85 -13.69
C THR A 227 -7.92 -16.26 -14.36
N ALA A 228 -7.53 -17.53 -14.24
CA ALA A 228 -6.31 -18.07 -14.85
C ALA A 228 -6.29 -17.85 -16.38
N LYS A 229 -7.42 -18.10 -17.04
CA LYS A 229 -7.57 -17.89 -18.49
C LYS A 229 -7.41 -16.41 -18.87
N ILE A 230 -8.06 -15.50 -18.13
CA ILE A 230 -8.03 -14.05 -18.43
C ILE A 230 -6.63 -13.48 -18.23
N ILE A 231 -5.97 -13.82 -17.12
CA ILE A 231 -4.63 -13.31 -16.82
C ILE A 231 -3.52 -14.08 -17.56
N GLY A 232 -3.86 -15.07 -18.38
CA GLY A 232 -2.91 -15.84 -19.19
C GLY A 232 -1.96 -16.72 -18.36
N LEU A 233 -2.42 -17.26 -17.23
CA LEU A 233 -1.69 -18.23 -16.41
C LEU A 233 -2.31 -19.62 -16.54
N ARG A 234 -1.49 -20.66 -16.39
CA ARG A 234 -2.00 -22.02 -16.15
C ARG A 234 -2.65 -22.07 -14.78
N TYR A 235 -3.72 -22.84 -14.65
CA TYR A 235 -4.48 -23.00 -13.42
C TYR A 235 -3.59 -23.43 -12.23
N GLU A 236 -2.72 -24.41 -12.43
CA GLU A 236 -1.79 -24.91 -11.42
C GLU A 236 -0.77 -23.84 -11.00
N THR A 237 -0.39 -22.97 -11.94
CA THR A 237 0.53 -21.86 -11.67
C THR A 237 -0.14 -20.78 -10.82
N LEU A 238 -1.41 -20.48 -11.10
CA LEU A 238 -2.21 -19.56 -10.28
C LEU A 238 -2.35 -20.11 -8.85
N LEU A 239 -2.73 -21.37 -8.68
CA LEU A 239 -2.83 -22.01 -7.36
C LEU A 239 -1.51 -21.99 -6.58
N ARG A 240 -0.39 -22.34 -7.24
CA ARG A 240 0.93 -22.29 -6.62
C ARG A 240 1.28 -20.87 -6.15
N LYS A 241 0.98 -19.85 -6.96
CA LYS A 241 1.21 -18.45 -6.61
C LYS A 241 0.31 -17.97 -5.46
N MET A 242 -0.98 -18.32 -5.47
CA MET A 242 -1.89 -18.00 -4.36
C MET A 242 -1.40 -18.60 -3.05
N LYS A 243 -0.94 -19.86 -3.06
CA LYS A 243 -0.37 -20.51 -1.87
C LYS A 243 0.89 -19.81 -1.38
N ALA A 244 1.83 -19.50 -2.28
CA ALA A 244 3.06 -18.78 -1.93
C ALA A 244 2.78 -17.39 -1.34
N LEU A 245 1.80 -16.68 -1.92
CA LEU A 245 1.40 -15.34 -1.50
C LEU A 245 0.39 -15.35 -0.35
N LYS A 246 -0.02 -16.51 0.18
CA LYS A 246 -1.02 -16.65 1.25
C LYS A 246 -2.36 -15.95 0.93
N ILE A 247 -2.79 -16.00 -0.33
CA ILE A 247 -4.10 -15.50 -0.77
C ILE A 247 -5.12 -16.62 -0.52
N LYS A 248 -6.21 -16.29 0.19
CA LYS A 248 -7.29 -17.22 0.53
C LYS A 248 -8.35 -17.28 -0.57
#